data_AF-A0A7S1EIF7-F1
#
_entry.id   AF-A0A7S1EIF7-F1
#
_cell.length_a   1.000
_cell.length_b   1.000
_cell.length_c   1.000
_cell.angle_alpha   90.00
_cell.angle_beta   90.00
_cell.angle_gamma   90.00
#
_symmetry.space_group_name_H-M   'P 1'
#
loop_
_entity.id
_entity.type
_entity.pdbx_description
1 polymer ?
#
loop_
_entity_poly.entity_id
_entity_poly.type
_entity_poly.pdbx_seq_one_letter_code
_entity_poly.pdbx_strand_id
1 'polypeptide(L)'
;SILLFFRIITLFSIVLRQALLPFSRFLKSPAPPSVLPRFPKPAVPRSPSLKLSELRRKKPSISFNGCSWMMVFHLGAATALVDRLGYEGVEHIRLCGASCGSLVAVALVARV
;
A
#
# COMPACT_ATOMS: atom_id res chain seq x y z
N SER A 1 -20.00 20.26 14.95
CA SER A 1 -18.79 20.97 15.42
C SER A 1 -17.57 20.60 14.59
N ILE A 2 -17.25 21.41 13.57
CA ILE A 2 -16.02 21.30 12.78
C ILE A 2 -14.76 21.33 13.68
N LEU A 3 -14.80 22.12 14.76
CA LEU A 3 -13.76 22.16 15.80
C LEU A 3 -13.51 20.80 16.49
N LEU A 4 -14.55 19.98 16.66
CA LEU A 4 -14.41 18.64 17.26
C LEU A 4 -13.68 17.69 16.30
N PHE A 5 -13.97 17.79 15.00
CA PHE A 5 -13.31 17.01 13.97
C PHE A 5 -11.81 17.32 13.86
N PHE A 6 -11.44 18.61 13.87
CA PHE A 6 -10.03 19.00 13.93
C PHE A 6 -9.33 18.51 15.18
N ARG A 7 -9.99 18.55 16.35
CA ARG A 7 -9.42 18.01 17.58
C ARG A 7 -9.19 16.50 17.53
N ILE A 8 -10.13 15.76 16.95
CA ILE A 8 -9.99 14.32 16.75
C ILE A 8 -8.81 14.00 15.81
N ILE A 9 -8.66 14.73 14.70
CA ILE A 9 -7.53 14.55 13.77
C ILE A 9 -6.19 14.87 14.44
N THR A 10 -6.12 15.95 15.22
CA THR A 10 -4.89 16.34 15.91
C THR A 10 -4.50 15.30 16.97
N LEU A 11 -5.46 14.86 17.79
CA LEU A 11 -5.22 13.81 18.79
C LEU A 11 -4.83 12.49 18.13
N PHE A 12 -5.51 12.10 17.05
CA PHE A 12 -5.16 10.91 16.28
C PHE A 12 -3.74 11.02 15.70
N SER A 13 -3.36 12.18 15.17
CA SER A 13 -2.02 12.42 14.61
C SER A 13 -0.92 12.37 15.68
N ILE A 14 -1.20 12.86 16.90
CA ILE A 14 -0.28 12.78 18.04
C ILE A 14 -0.12 11.33 18.49
N VAL A 15 -1.22 10.60 18.67
CA VAL A 15 -1.20 9.19 19.06
C VAL A 15 -0.50 8.34 17.99
N LEU A 16 -0.78 8.60 16.71
CA LEU A 16 -0.13 7.93 15.60
C LEU A 16 1.37 8.20 15.58
N ARG A 17 1.82 9.44 15.81
CA ARG A 17 3.25 9.76 15.92
C ARG A 17 3.91 9.03 17.08
N GLN A 18 3.28 8.99 18.25
CA GLN A 18 3.82 8.27 19.40
C GLN A 18 3.87 6.76 19.20
N ALA A 19 2.90 6.20 18.47
CA ALA A 19 2.86 4.80 18.07
C ALA A 19 3.93 4.43 17.01
N LEU A 20 4.24 5.35 16.09
CA LEU A 20 5.21 5.11 15.01
C LEU A 20 6.67 5.32 15.44
N LEU A 21 6.94 6.10 16.48
CA LEU A 21 8.29 6.29 17.04
C LEU A 21 8.99 4.97 17.44
N PRO A 22 8.38 4.03 18.19
CA PRO A 22 9.00 2.74 18.48
C PRO A 22 9.08 1.83 17.25
N PHE A 23 8.13 1.94 16.32
CA PHE A 23 8.09 1.12 15.10
C PHE A 23 9.21 1.46 14.11
N SER A 24 9.59 2.74 14.02
CA SER A 24 10.70 3.21 13.19
C SER A 24 12.06 2.62 13.61
N ARG A 25 12.22 2.24 14.89
CA ARG A 25 13.41 1.53 15.38
C ARG A 25 13.40 0.04 14.99
N PHE A 26 12.23 -0.55 14.82
CA PHE A 26 12.06 -1.95 14.43
C PHE A 26 12.33 -2.19 12.93
N LEU A 27 11.99 -1.22 12.08
CA LEU A 27 12.29 -1.26 10.64
C LEU A 27 13.78 -1.07 10.31
N LYS A 28 14.61 -0.75 11.30
CA LYS A 28 16.07 -0.62 11.16
C LYS A 28 16.82 -1.93 11.48
N SER A 29 16.15 -3.08 11.36
CA SER A 29 16.77 -4.41 11.45
C SER A 29 17.36 -4.80 10.09
N PRO A 30 18.57 -5.38 10.05
CA PRO A 30 19.22 -5.79 8.80
C PRO A 30 18.46 -6.93 8.12
N ALA A 31 18.62 -6.98 6.80
CA ALA A 31 17.90 -7.82 5.83
C ALA A 31 17.68 -9.29 6.27
N PRO A 32 16.47 -9.85 6.07
CA PRO A 32 16.23 -11.27 6.29
C PRO A 32 16.82 -12.14 5.16
N PRO A 33 17.34 -13.33 5.48
CA PRO A 33 17.90 -14.26 4.49
C PRO A 33 16.83 -14.74 3.49
N SER A 34 17.22 -14.74 2.22
CA SER A 34 16.42 -15.01 1.04
C SER A 34 15.99 -16.48 0.88
N VAL A 35 15.12 -16.99 1.76
CA VAL A 35 14.46 -18.28 1.56
C VAL A 35 12.99 -18.19 1.96
N LEU A 36 12.14 -17.78 1.03
CA LEU A 36 10.69 -17.93 1.17
C LEU A 36 10.27 -19.35 0.75
N PRO A 37 9.47 -20.09 1.55
CA PRO A 37 8.87 -21.34 1.14
C PRO A 37 7.89 -21.09 -0.02
N ARG A 38 8.03 -21.88 -1.10
CA ARG A 38 7.10 -21.87 -2.24
C ARG A 38 5.73 -22.33 -1.77
N PHE A 39 4.79 -21.40 -1.65
CA PHE A 39 3.39 -21.75 -1.43
C PHE A 39 2.82 -22.48 -2.67
N PRO A 40 2.08 -23.58 -2.49
CA PRO A 40 1.33 -24.20 -3.57
C PRO A 40 0.26 -23.21 -4.07
N LYS A 41 0.22 -23.03 -5.39
CA LYS A 41 -0.69 -22.14 -6.12
C LYS A 41 -2.15 -22.51 -5.79
N PRO A 42 -2.96 -21.60 -5.19
CA PRO A 42 -4.38 -21.87 -4.98
C PRO A 42 -5.09 -22.05 -6.31
N ALA A 43 -5.96 -23.06 -6.41
CA ALA A 43 -6.82 -23.27 -7.57
C ALA A 43 -7.75 -22.06 -7.72
N VAL A 44 -7.51 -21.27 -8.76
CA VAL A 44 -8.27 -20.05 -9.07
C VAL A 44 -9.70 -20.42 -9.47
N PRO A 45 -10.75 -19.89 -8.80
CA PRO A 45 -12.12 -19.96 -9.29
C PRO A 45 -12.24 -19.21 -10.62
N ARG A 46 -12.72 -19.89 -11.67
CA ARG A 46 -12.93 -19.31 -13.00
C ARG A 46 -14.06 -18.27 -12.93
N SER A 47 -13.70 -17.00 -12.73
CA SER A 47 -14.60 -15.85 -12.89
C SER A 47 -14.73 -15.45 -14.37
N PRO A 48 -15.77 -14.68 -14.74
CA PRO A 48 -16.29 -14.58 -16.11
C PRO A 48 -15.25 -14.05 -17.09
N SER A 49 -15.16 -14.68 -18.26
CA SER A 49 -14.30 -14.32 -19.37
C SER A 49 -14.55 -12.89 -19.87
N LEU A 50 -14.00 -11.90 -19.17
CA LEU A 50 -13.82 -10.56 -19.68
C LEU A 50 -12.85 -10.64 -20.87
N LYS A 51 -13.29 -10.15 -22.03
CA LYS A 51 -12.56 -10.22 -23.29
C LYS A 51 -11.15 -9.63 -23.10
N LEU A 52 -10.13 -10.44 -23.37
CA LEU A 52 -8.70 -10.09 -23.29
C LEU A 52 -8.35 -8.79 -24.05
N SER A 53 -9.16 -8.43 -25.05
CA SER A 53 -9.05 -7.20 -25.85
C SER A 53 -9.39 -5.92 -25.09
N GLU A 54 -10.25 -5.95 -24.06
CA GLU A 54 -10.56 -4.78 -23.22
C GLU A 54 -9.50 -4.57 -22.12
N LEU A 55 -8.97 -5.66 -21.57
CA LEU A 55 -7.87 -5.65 -20.59
C LEU A 55 -6.60 -4.98 -21.13
N ARG A 56 -6.39 -5.00 -22.45
CA ARG A 56 -5.20 -4.41 -23.10
C ARG A 56 -5.22 -2.88 -23.20
N ARG A 57 -6.38 -2.23 -23.04
CA ARG A 57 -6.50 -0.76 -23.16
C ARG A 57 -6.56 -0.02 -21.83
N LYS A 58 -6.88 -0.70 -20.73
CA LYS A 58 -7.10 -0.04 -19.44
C LYS A 58 -5.81 -0.08 -18.61
N LYS A 59 -5.31 1.09 -18.22
CA LYS A 59 -4.21 1.19 -17.25
C LYS A 59 -4.59 0.35 -16.01
N PRO A 60 -3.73 -0.57 -15.56
CA PRO A 60 -3.99 -1.34 -14.35
C PRO A 60 -4.20 -0.39 -13.17
N SER A 61 -5.08 -0.74 -12.25
CA SER A 61 -5.40 0.09 -11.09
C SER A 61 -5.15 -0.68 -9.80
N ILE A 62 -4.51 -0.01 -8.83
CA ILE A 62 -4.26 -0.53 -7.49
C ILE A 62 -4.91 0.43 -6.49
N SER A 63 -5.68 -0.12 -5.55
CA SER A 63 -6.35 0.64 -4.50
C SER A 63 -5.86 0.20 -3.12
N PHE A 64 -5.47 1.15 -2.28
CA PHE A 64 -5.08 0.93 -0.89
C PHE A 64 -6.22 1.31 0.06
N ASN A 65 -6.74 0.33 0.80
CA ASN A 65 -7.84 0.58 1.72
C ASN A 65 -7.35 1.26 3.01
N GLY A 66 -8.25 1.99 3.66
CA GLY A 66 -7.99 2.59 4.96
C GLY A 66 -8.09 1.56 6.07
N CYS A 67 -6.96 1.08 6.58
CA CYS A 67 -6.90 -0.05 7.53
C CYS A 67 -6.04 0.24 8.78
N SER A 68 -5.86 1.53 9.13
CA SER A 68 -5.11 2.01 10.30
C SER A 68 -3.74 1.31 10.43
N TRP A 69 -3.59 0.39 11.40
CA TRP A 69 -2.35 -0.32 11.69
C TRP A 69 -1.88 -1.27 10.59
N MET A 70 -2.78 -1.72 9.71
CA MET A 70 -2.43 -2.52 8.53
C MET A 70 -1.77 -1.67 7.42
N MET A 71 -1.53 -0.37 7.65
CA MET A 71 -0.73 0.48 6.75
C MET A 71 0.65 -0.13 6.47
N VAL A 72 1.27 -0.80 7.45
CA VAL A 72 2.59 -1.46 7.28
C VAL A 72 2.54 -2.54 6.21
N PHE A 73 1.43 -3.29 6.12
CA PHE A 73 1.23 -4.27 5.05
C PHE A 73 1.15 -3.60 3.68
N HIS A 74 0.43 -2.46 3.58
CA HIS A 74 0.37 -1.68 2.34
C HIS A 74 1.71 -1.07 1.95
N LEU A 75 2.53 -0.64 2.91
CA LEU A 75 3.90 -0.20 2.67
C LEU A 75 4.75 -1.34 2.12
N GLY A 76 4.74 -2.53 2.74
CA GLY A 76 5.49 -3.68 2.23
C GLY A 76 5.05 -4.09 0.81
N ALA A 77 3.74 -4.06 0.53
CA ALA A 77 3.22 -4.30 -0.81
C ALA A 77 3.66 -3.21 -1.82
N ALA A 78 3.67 -1.95 -1.41
CA ALA A 78 4.13 -0.82 -2.21
C ALA A 78 5.64 -0.91 -2.51
N THR A 79 6.46 -1.26 -1.52
CA THR A 79 7.90 -1.49 -1.70
C THR A 79 8.14 -2.63 -2.68
N ALA A 80 7.48 -3.78 -2.51
CA ALA A 80 7.61 -4.91 -3.43
C ALA A 80 7.13 -4.57 -4.86
N LEU A 81 6.16 -3.66 -4.99
CA LEU A 81 5.70 -3.16 -6.29
C LEU A 81 6.78 -2.32 -6.96
N VAL A 82 7.40 -1.39 -6.23
CA VAL A 82 8.51 -0.55 -6.70
C VAL A 82 9.73 -1.39 -7.04
N ASP A 83 10.09 -2.37 -6.21
CA ASP A 83 11.24 -3.25 -6.46
C ASP A 83 11.10 -4.06 -7.76
N ARG A 84 9.86 -4.42 -8.13
CA ARG A 84 9.58 -5.22 -9.34
C ARG A 84 9.41 -4.39 -10.61
N LEU A 85 8.78 -3.23 -10.50
CA LEU A 85 8.37 -2.44 -11.68
C LEU A 85 9.22 -1.18 -11.86
N GLY A 86 9.97 -0.78 -10.83
CA GLY A 86 10.52 0.56 -10.72
C GLY A 86 9.43 1.63 -10.59
N TYR A 87 9.85 2.85 -10.27
CA TYR A 87 8.92 3.99 -10.25
C TYR A 87 8.32 4.27 -11.63
N GLU A 88 9.09 4.09 -12.70
CA GLU A 88 8.63 4.26 -14.09
C GLU A 88 7.48 3.29 -14.44
N GLY A 89 7.54 2.04 -13.99
CA GLY A 89 6.45 1.08 -14.18
C GLY A 89 5.22 1.43 -13.35
N VAL A 90 5.40 2.02 -12.17
CA VAL A 90 4.32 2.47 -11.28
C VAL A 90 3.56 3.67 -11.89
N GLU A 91 4.20 4.55 -12.67
CA GLU A 91 3.52 5.67 -13.34
C GLU A 91 2.44 5.24 -14.35
N HIS A 92 2.57 4.03 -14.87
CA HIS A 92 1.58 3.45 -15.78
C HIS A 92 0.38 2.81 -15.05
N ILE A 93 0.41 2.80 -13.71
CA ILE A 93 -0.63 2.25 -12.85
C ILE A 93 -1.46 3.40 -12.27
N ARG A 94 -2.79 3.25 -12.26
CA ARG A 94 -3.67 4.15 -11.50
C ARG A 94 -3.65 3.77 -10.03
N LEU A 95 -3.19 4.68 -9.19
CA LEU A 95 -3.17 4.49 -7.74
C LEU A 95 -4.33 5.24 -7.09
N CYS A 96 -5.06 4.55 -6.22
CA CYS A 96 -6.12 5.13 -5.40
C CYS A 96 -5.90 4.73 -3.94
N GLY A 97 -6.40 5.53 -3.01
CA GLY A 97 -6.40 5.14 -1.61
C GLY A 97 -7.38 5.92 -0.76
N ALA A 98 -7.76 5.36 0.39
CA ALA A 98 -8.63 6.00 1.37
C ALA A 98 -7.96 6.04 2.75
N SER A 99 -8.14 7.13 3.50
CA SER A 99 -7.53 7.32 4.83
C SER A 99 -6.02 7.05 4.79
N CYS A 100 -5.47 6.17 5.64
CA CYS A 100 -4.07 5.78 5.60
C CYS A 100 -3.59 5.20 4.25
N GLY A 101 -4.46 4.53 3.48
CA GLY A 101 -4.13 4.04 2.15
C GLY A 101 -3.85 5.15 1.15
N SER A 102 -4.44 6.34 1.34
CA SER A 102 -4.14 7.50 0.48
C SER A 102 -2.70 7.99 0.67
N LEU A 103 -2.14 7.87 1.87
CA LEU A 103 -0.74 8.23 2.14
C LEU A 103 0.23 7.31 1.37
N VAL A 104 -0.07 6.01 1.29
CA VAL A 104 0.74 5.05 0.53
C VAL A 104 0.66 5.34 -0.97
N ALA A 105 -0.55 5.62 -1.49
CA ALA A 105 -0.72 6.00 -2.89
C ALA A 105 0.05 7.29 -3.22
N VAL A 106 -0.01 8.30 -2.34
CA VAL A 106 0.74 9.56 -2.51
C VAL A 106 2.25 9.32 -2.43
N ALA A 107 2.74 8.51 -1.49
CA ALA A 107 4.16 8.21 -1.36
C ALA A 107 4.73 7.57 -2.63
N LEU A 108 3.98 6.63 -3.23
CA LEU A 108 4.34 6.01 -4.50
C LEU A 108 4.41 7.00 -5.66
N VAL A 109 3.49 7.96 -5.73
CA VAL A 109 3.50 9.01 -6.77
C VAL A 109 4.60 10.04 -6.51
N ALA A 110 4.83 10.40 -5.25
CA ALA A 110 5.84 11.37 -4.83
C ALA A 110 7.26 10.80 -4.81
N ARG A 111 7.41 9.47 -5.00
CA ARG A 111 8.68 8.74 -5.04
C ARG A 111 9.49 8.88 -3.73
N VAL A 112 8.81 8.77 -2.59
CA VAL A 112 9.36 8.92 -1.22
C VAL A 112 9.68 7.57 -0.61
#